data_AF-W8S966-F1
#
_entry.id   AF-W8S966-F1
#
_cell.length_a   1.000
_cell.length_b   1.000
_cell.length_c   1.000
_cell.angle_alpha   90.00
_cell.angle_beta   90.00
_cell.angle_gamma   90.00
#
_symmetry.space_group_name_H-M   'P 1'
#
loop_
_entity.id
_entity.type
_entity.pdbx_description
1 polymer ?
#
loop_
_entity_poly.entity_id
_entity_poly.type
_entity_poly.pdbx_seq_one_letter_code
_entity_poly.pdbx_strand_id
1 'polypeptide(L)'
;MSCRRIEIPAFHYMIGVAGGATLRCAEYATFGTQALSRAMLVALEDRTACLLANHGMVCYGPSLAKALWLAVEIETLCKQYVIACQSGVPVILDDAEMERVLARFKTYGKQPAADGDGAGAGADAPVRRDG
;
A
#
# COMPACT_ATOMS: atom_id res chain seq x y z
N MET A 1 11.37 -2.24 6.22
CA MET A 1 11.14 -0.80 5.99
C MET A 1 10.55 -0.09 7.21
N SER A 2 9.50 -0.61 7.83
CA SER A 2 8.89 -0.08 9.07
C SER A 2 9.87 0.28 10.19
N CYS A 3 10.94 -0.51 10.38
CA CYS A 3 11.96 -0.23 11.41
C CYS A 3 12.80 1.02 11.13
N ARG A 4 12.82 1.53 9.89
CA ARG A 4 13.44 2.81 9.53
C ARG A 4 12.51 4.01 9.76
N ARG A 5 11.21 3.78 9.99
CA ARG A 5 10.17 4.80 10.17
C ARG A 5 10.13 5.83 9.04
N ILE A 6 10.25 5.33 7.80
CA ILE A 6 10.15 6.13 6.58
C ILE A 6 9.03 5.61 5.70
N GLU A 7 8.42 6.53 4.96
CA GLU A 7 7.57 6.17 3.83
C GLU A 7 8.41 5.62 2.67
N ILE A 8 7.78 4.82 1.80
CA ILE A 8 8.39 4.39 0.54
C ILE A 8 7.85 5.28 -0.58
N PRO A 9 8.72 6.02 -1.30
CA PRO A 9 8.30 6.88 -2.40
C PRO A 9 7.93 6.06 -3.65
N ALA A 10 7.43 6.73 -4.69
CA ALA A 10 7.15 6.14 -6.01
C ALA A 10 8.42 5.73 -6.80
N PHE A 11 9.32 4.95 -6.20
CA PHE A 11 10.49 4.38 -6.89
C PHE A 11 10.09 3.32 -7.93
N HIS A 12 8.87 2.80 -7.82
CA HIS A 12 8.26 1.84 -8.73
C HIS A 12 6.75 2.11 -8.82
N TYR A 13 6.17 2.12 -10.03
CA TYR A 13 4.77 2.50 -10.26
C TYR A 13 3.76 1.65 -9.46
N MET A 14 4.12 0.39 -9.16
CA MET A 14 3.30 -0.51 -8.35
C MET A 14 3.07 -0.03 -6.92
N ILE A 15 3.76 1.01 -6.42
CA ILE A 15 3.36 1.68 -5.16
C ILE A 15 1.89 2.13 -5.22
N GLY A 16 1.39 2.48 -6.41
CA GLY A 16 -0.01 2.86 -6.64
C GLY A 16 -1.05 1.80 -6.27
N VAL A 17 -0.68 0.51 -6.16
CA VAL A 17 -1.62 -0.55 -5.72
C VAL A 17 -2.06 -0.39 -4.26
N ALA A 18 -1.31 0.39 -3.47
CA ALA A 18 -1.70 0.79 -2.11
C ALA A 18 -2.67 1.98 -2.08
N GLY A 19 -3.04 2.55 -3.24
CA GLY A 19 -3.99 3.66 -3.35
C GLY A 19 -3.38 5.06 -3.43
N GLY A 20 -2.06 5.20 -3.58
CA GLY A 20 -1.42 6.52 -3.75
C GLY A 20 0.02 6.47 -4.23
N ALA A 21 0.68 7.62 -4.26
CA ALA A 21 2.06 7.76 -4.74
C ALA A 21 3.14 7.32 -3.72
N THR A 22 2.75 7.00 -2.48
CA THR A 22 3.66 6.52 -1.43
C THR A 22 3.04 5.37 -0.64
N LEU A 23 3.90 4.54 -0.04
CA LEU A 23 3.51 3.65 1.05
C LEU A 23 3.86 4.31 2.39
N ARG A 24 2.85 4.83 3.08
CA ARG A 24 3.00 5.56 4.34
C ARG A 24 3.43 4.64 5.48
N CYS A 25 4.12 5.21 6.48
CA CYS A 25 4.44 4.54 7.73
C CYS A 25 3.70 5.22 8.88
N ALA A 26 2.82 4.48 9.55
CA ALA A 26 2.14 4.94 10.75
C ALA A 26 3.14 5.18 11.89
N GLU A 27 2.80 6.15 12.75
CA GLU A 27 3.51 6.40 14.01
C GLU A 27 3.51 5.17 14.92
N TYR A 28 4.56 5.05 15.75
CA TYR A 28 4.67 3.94 16.69
C TYR A 28 3.68 4.08 17.83
N ALA A 29 3.07 2.94 18.20
CA ALA A 29 2.42 2.74 19.48
C ALA A 29 2.55 1.27 19.87
N THR A 30 2.48 0.98 21.18
CA THR A 30 2.54 -0.40 21.69
C THR A 30 1.45 -1.27 21.04
N PHE A 31 1.81 -2.50 20.67
CA PHE A 31 0.88 -3.45 20.05
C PHE A 31 -0.35 -3.71 20.93
N GLY A 32 -1.49 -4.00 20.31
CA GLY A 32 -2.75 -4.26 21.03
C GLY A 32 -3.40 -3.03 21.67
N THR A 33 -2.92 -1.81 21.39
CA THR A 33 -3.50 -0.57 21.96
C THR A 33 -4.38 0.18 20.98
N GLN A 34 -5.36 0.93 21.50
CA GLN A 34 -6.17 1.85 20.69
C GLN A 34 -5.33 2.96 20.02
N ALA A 35 -4.19 3.33 20.63
CA ALA A 35 -3.26 4.29 20.05
C ALA A 35 -2.69 3.78 18.73
N LEU A 36 -2.32 2.50 18.64
CA LEU A 36 -1.88 1.87 17.40
C LEU A 36 -2.98 1.90 16.34
N SER A 37 -4.21 1.55 16.70
CA SER A 37 -5.35 1.59 15.78
C SER A 37 -5.57 2.99 15.21
N ARG A 38 -5.46 4.04 16.03
CA ARG A 38 -5.59 5.43 15.56
C ARG A 38 -4.45 5.82 14.61
N ALA A 39 -3.21 5.52 14.95
CA ALA A 39 -2.05 5.82 14.10
C ALA A 39 -2.15 5.09 12.75
N MET A 40 -2.57 3.82 12.77
CA MET A 40 -2.81 3.03 11.57
C MET A 40 -3.90 3.65 10.68
N LEU A 41 -5.04 4.06 11.25
CA LEU A 41 -6.13 4.66 10.48
C LEU A 41 -5.73 5.98 9.78
N VAL A 42 -4.87 6.79 10.42
CA VAL A 42 -4.33 8.00 9.77
C VAL A 42 -3.47 7.63 8.56
N ALA A 43 -2.58 6.65 8.69
CA ALA A 43 -1.76 6.22 7.56
C ALA A 43 -2.59 5.58 6.42
N LEU A 44 -3.70 4.93 6.76
CA LEU A 44 -4.61 4.26 5.82
C LEU A 44 -5.65 5.18 5.16
N GLU A 45 -5.67 6.49 5.44
CA GLU A 45 -6.61 7.42 4.79
C GLU A 45 -6.39 7.40 3.26
N ASP A 46 -7.42 7.00 2.51
CA ASP A 46 -7.38 6.75 1.07
C ASP A 46 -6.28 5.76 0.63
N ARG A 47 -5.91 4.81 1.49
CA ARG A 47 -4.91 3.78 1.21
C ARG A 47 -5.40 2.41 1.64
N THR A 48 -5.01 1.38 0.90
CA THR A 48 -5.32 -0.03 1.20
C THR A 48 -4.19 -0.76 1.94
N ALA A 49 -3.04 -0.11 2.10
CA ALA A 49 -1.90 -0.64 2.84
C ALA A 49 -1.09 0.47 3.51
N CYS A 50 -0.48 0.17 4.65
CA CYS A 50 0.52 1.01 5.30
C CYS A 50 1.54 0.18 6.08
N LEU A 51 2.72 0.76 6.33
CA LEU A 51 3.68 0.24 7.30
C LEU A 51 3.29 0.67 8.72
N LEU A 52 3.65 -0.13 9.72
CA LEU A 52 3.52 0.19 11.14
C LEU A 52 4.94 0.30 11.73
N ALA A 53 5.32 1.48 12.22
CA ALA A 53 6.66 1.74 12.75
C ALA A 53 7.12 0.63 13.72
N ASN A 54 8.33 0.09 13.51
CA ASN A 54 8.91 -1.02 14.30
C ASN A 54 8.00 -2.25 14.52
N HIS A 55 7.06 -2.52 13.62
CA HIS A 55 6.11 -3.61 13.77
C HIS A 55 5.98 -4.44 12.49
N GLY A 56 5.51 -3.85 11.40
CA GLY A 56 5.19 -4.63 10.19
C GLY A 56 4.43 -3.81 9.17
N MET A 57 3.43 -4.43 8.54
CA MET A 57 2.49 -3.79 7.62
C MET A 57 1.06 -4.28 7.89
N VAL A 58 0.09 -3.48 7.47
CA VAL A 58 -1.33 -3.87 7.40
C VAL A 58 -1.83 -3.61 5.99
N CYS A 59 -2.57 -4.57 5.44
CA CYS A 59 -3.21 -4.50 4.13
C CYS A 59 -4.66 -4.93 4.27
N TYR A 60 -5.57 -4.31 3.52
CA TYR A 60 -6.96 -4.75 3.40
C TYR A 60 -7.44 -4.70 1.95
N GLY A 61 -8.49 -5.45 1.66
CA GLY A 61 -9.04 -5.58 0.31
C GLY A 61 -10.44 -6.22 0.33
N PRO A 62 -11.11 -6.30 -0.83
CA PRO A 62 -12.48 -6.81 -0.93
C PRO A 62 -12.60 -8.32 -0.67
N SER A 63 -11.47 -9.04 -0.61
CA SER A 63 -11.42 -10.46 -0.26
C SER A 63 -10.07 -10.79 0.39
N LEU A 64 -10.02 -11.92 1.10
CA LEU A 64 -8.76 -12.41 1.70
C LEU A 64 -7.68 -12.63 0.63
N ALA A 65 -8.04 -13.22 -0.51
CA ALA A 65 -7.12 -13.43 -1.63
C ALA A 65 -6.52 -12.10 -2.12
N LYS A 66 -7.34 -11.04 -2.19
CA LYS A 66 -6.88 -9.70 -2.58
C LYS A 66 -6.02 -9.02 -1.53
N ALA A 67 -6.37 -9.14 -0.26
CA ALA A 67 -5.55 -8.62 0.83
C ALA A 67 -4.18 -9.33 0.90
N LEU A 68 -4.16 -10.65 0.70
CA LEU A 68 -2.93 -11.44 0.66
C LEU A 68 -2.05 -11.09 -0.53
N TRP A 69 -2.63 -10.98 -1.73
CA TRP A 69 -1.89 -10.52 -2.91
C TRP A 69 -1.26 -9.15 -2.66
N LEU A 70 -2.03 -8.19 -2.12
CA LEU A 70 -1.51 -6.86 -1.80
C LEU A 70 -0.36 -6.94 -0.80
N ALA A 71 -0.48 -7.74 0.26
CA ALA A 71 0.60 -7.94 1.22
C ALA A 71 1.89 -8.47 0.56
N VAL A 72 1.79 -9.46 -0.33
CA VAL A 72 2.95 -10.00 -1.06
C VAL A 72 3.59 -8.94 -1.96
N GLU A 73 2.79 -8.13 -2.66
CA GLU A 73 3.32 -7.03 -3.48
C GLU A 73 4.01 -5.96 -2.65
N ILE A 74 3.43 -5.56 -1.51
CA ILE A 74 4.04 -4.57 -0.61
C ILE A 74 5.38 -5.08 -0.04
N GLU A 75 5.45 -6.35 0.38
CA GLU A 75 6.71 -6.95 0.84
C GLU A 75 7.76 -6.99 -0.27
N THR A 76 7.34 -7.35 -1.50
CA THR A 76 8.22 -7.36 -2.69
C THR A 76 8.77 -5.96 -2.98
N LEU A 77 7.93 -4.92 -2.93
CA LEU A 77 8.34 -3.53 -3.09
C LEU A 77 9.28 -3.07 -1.98
N CYS A 78 9.02 -3.45 -0.73
CA CYS A 78 9.92 -3.15 0.38
C CYS A 78 11.32 -3.74 0.15
N LYS A 79 11.38 -5.01 -0.29
CA LYS A 79 12.64 -5.68 -0.61
C LYS A 79 13.37 -5.01 -1.77
N GLN A 80 12.67 -4.71 -2.86
CA GLN A 80 13.24 -4.01 -4.01
C GLN A 80 13.79 -2.63 -3.63
N TYR A 81 13.05 -1.86 -2.83
CA TYR A 81 13.49 -0.53 -2.42
C TYR A 81 14.76 -0.57 -1.57
N VAL A 82 14.88 -1.54 -0.66
CA VAL A 82 16.13 -1.75 0.11
C VAL A 82 17.30 -2.04 -0.82
N ILE A 83 17.13 -2.95 -1.78
CA ILE A 83 18.18 -3.33 -2.74
C ILE A 83 18.55 -2.13 -3.62
N ALA A 84 17.57 -1.37 -4.10
CA ALA A 84 17.80 -0.18 -4.91
C ALA A 84 18.58 0.88 -4.13
N CYS A 85 18.21 1.15 -2.88
CA CYS A 85 18.94 2.07 -1.98
C CYS A 85 20.37 1.60 -1.70
N GLN A 86 20.63 0.28 -1.63
CA GLN A 86 21.97 -0.27 -1.48
C GLN A 86 22.82 -0.10 -2.74
N SER A 87 22.17 -0.02 -3.91
CA SER A 87 22.82 0.11 -5.21
C SER A 87 23.01 1.57 -5.65
N GLY A 88 22.34 2.52 -4.97
CA GLY A 88 22.40 3.95 -5.26
C GLY A 88 21.14 4.68 -4.81
N VAL A 89 20.88 5.85 -5.37
CA VAL A 89 19.62 6.59 -5.13
C VAL A 89 18.60 6.17 -6.19
N PRO A 90 17.45 5.57 -5.82
CA PRO A 90 16.41 5.21 -6.78
C PRO A 90 15.84 6.45 -7.46
N VAL A 91 15.56 6.35 -8.76
CA VAL A 91 14.78 7.37 -9.48
C VAL A 91 13.34 7.31 -8.99
N ILE A 92 12.76 8.46 -8.68
CA ILE A 92 11.39 8.57 -8.19
C ILE A 92 10.51 9.09 -9.31
N LEU A 93 9.39 8.41 -9.56
CA LEU A 93 8.36 8.88 -10.50
C LEU A 93 7.70 10.13 -9.93
N ASP A 94 7.48 11.12 -10.78
CA ASP A 94 6.80 12.35 -10.37
C ASP A 94 5.29 12.14 -10.17
N ASP A 95 4.66 13.14 -9.56
CA ASP A 95 3.23 13.09 -9.25
C ASP A 95 2.37 12.98 -10.52
N ALA A 96 2.78 13.62 -11.61
CA ALA A 96 2.05 13.58 -12.88
C ALA A 96 2.04 12.16 -13.48
N GLU A 97 3.14 11.43 -13.40
CA GLU A 97 3.19 10.03 -13.82
C GLU A 97 2.39 9.13 -12.87
N MET A 98 2.48 9.36 -11.56
CA MET A 98 1.69 8.58 -10.60
C MET A 98 0.18 8.82 -10.73
N GLU A 99 -0.26 10.03 -11.09
CA GLU A 99 -1.66 10.31 -11.44
C GLU A 99 -2.12 9.49 -12.65
N ARG A 100 -1.30 9.39 -13.71
CA ARG A 100 -1.61 8.54 -14.87
C ARG A 100 -1.69 7.07 -14.48
N VAL A 101 -0.76 6.58 -13.66
CA VAL A 101 -0.73 5.20 -13.17
C VAL A 101 -1.99 4.89 -12.36
N LEU A 102 -2.37 5.76 -11.41
CA LEU A 102 -3.57 5.60 -10.60
C LEU A 102 -4.85 5.62 -11.46
N ALA A 103 -4.91 6.48 -12.48
CA ALA A 103 -6.01 6.48 -13.43
C ALA A 103 -6.08 5.15 -14.22
N ARG A 104 -4.94 4.61 -14.65
CA ARG A 104 -4.87 3.31 -15.34
C ARG A 104 -5.35 2.16 -14.45
N PHE A 105 -4.97 2.12 -13.17
CA PHE A 105 -5.41 1.07 -12.24
C PHE A 105 -6.93 0.96 -12.07
N LYS A 106 -7.69 2.04 -12.29
CA LYS A 106 -9.17 2.00 -12.24
C LYS A 106 -9.77 1.19 -13.39
N THR A 107 -9.09 1.14 -14.52
CA THR A 107 -9.58 0.54 -15.78
C THR A 107 -8.85 -0.74 -16.18
N TYR A 108 -7.58 -0.88 -15.77
CA TYR A 108 -6.70 -1.97 -16.14
C TYR A 108 -6.86 -3.15 -15.18
N GLY A 109 -7.05 -4.36 -15.71
CA GLY A 109 -7.32 -5.58 -14.92
C GLY A 109 -8.78 -6.05 -14.91
N LYS A 110 -9.72 -5.26 -15.47
CA LYS A 110 -11.06 -5.77 -15.81
C LYS A 110 -11.00 -6.57 -17.12
N GLN A 111 -10.38 -7.74 -17.10
CA GLN A 111 -10.66 -8.72 -18.15
C GLN A 111 -12.09 -9.24 -17.93
N PRO A 112 -12.93 -9.36 -18.97
CA PRO A 112 -14.16 -10.13 -18.84
C PRO A 112 -13.74 -11.53 -18.40
N ALA A 113 -14.40 -12.06 -17.37
CA ALA A 113 -14.10 -13.39 -16.85
C ALA A 113 -14.22 -14.41 -17.98
N ALA A 114 -13.08 -14.80 -18.56
CA ALA A 114 -12.93 -16.10 -19.17
C ALA A 114 -12.67 -17.03 -17.99
N ASP A 115 -13.70 -17.76 -17.58
CA ASP A 115 -13.70 -18.85 -16.59
C ASP A 115 -12.36 -19.04 -15.85
N GLY A 116 -12.19 -18.34 -14.72
CA GLY A 116 -11.01 -18.46 -13.87
C GLY A 116 -10.57 -17.14 -13.24
N ASP A 117 -11.08 -16.88 -12.03
CA ASP A 117 -10.50 -16.06 -10.97
C ASP A 117 -9.71 -14.77 -11.41
N GLY A 118 -10.45 -13.69 -11.69
CA GLY A 118 -9.91 -12.46 -12.28
C GLY A 118 -10.41 -11.14 -11.64
N ALA A 119 -9.97 -10.88 -10.41
CA ALA A 119 -9.26 -9.67 -9.99
C ALA A 119 -9.51 -8.28 -10.68
N GLY A 120 -10.44 -7.45 -10.16
CA GLY A 120 -10.58 -6.03 -10.55
C GLY A 120 -10.87 -5.03 -9.40
N ALA A 121 -9.97 -4.04 -9.29
CA ALA A 121 -9.97 -2.68 -8.69
C ALA A 121 -10.73 -2.27 -7.39
N GLY A 122 -9.95 -1.69 -6.47
CA GLY A 122 -10.35 -0.61 -5.54
C GLY A 122 -11.15 -1.04 -4.31
N ALA A 123 -10.49 -1.20 -3.16
CA ALA A 123 -11.21 -1.31 -1.90
C ALA A 123 -11.56 0.10 -1.40
N ASP A 124 -12.83 0.34 -1.10
CA ASP A 124 -13.25 1.53 -0.35
C ASP A 124 -12.56 1.56 1.01
N ALA A 125 -12.15 2.75 1.44
CA ALA A 125 -11.58 2.95 2.76
C ALA A 125 -12.60 2.54 3.84
N PRO A 126 -12.17 1.93 4.96
CA PRO A 126 -13.08 1.57 6.03
C PRO A 126 -13.79 2.83 6.55
N VAL A 127 -15.12 2.86 6.40
CA VAL A 127 -15.97 3.91 6.95
C VAL A 127 -15.88 3.82 8.48
N ARG A 128 -15.57 4.96 9.13
CA ARG A 128 -15.62 5.06 10.59
C ARG A 128 -17.03 4.67 11.05
N ARG A 129 -17.13 3.57 11.80
CA ARG A 129 -18.34 3.24 12.55
C ARG A 129 -18.20 3.91 13.90
N ASP A 130 -18.78 5.09 14.00
CA ASP A 130 -18.84 5.85 15.24
C ASP A 130 -19.63 5.03 16.29
N GLY A 131 -19.19 5.11 17.54
CA GLY A 131 -19.65 4.27 18.65
C GLY A 131 -21.02 4.64 19.22
#